data_AF-A0AAU5P1D3-F1
#
_entry.id   AF-A0AAU5P1D3-F1
#
_cell.length_a   1.000
_cell.length_b   1.000
_cell.length_c   1.000
_cell.angle_alpha   90.00
_cell.angle_beta   90.00
_cell.angle_gamma   90.00
#
_symmetry.space_group_name_H-M   'P 1'
#
loop_
_entity.id
_entity.type
_entity.pdbx_description
1 polymer ?
#
loop_
_entity_poly.entity_id
_entity_poly.type
_entity_poly.pdbx_seq_one_letter_code
_entity_poly.pdbx_strand_id
1 'polypeptide(L)'
;MNVKTRLRVGAGIGAVALGLGALAAPAYADPGSATDYRQLAGVGSDTTQDVVNALGDTITNGSGKVVASWNATGSSTVTTKATGNCTIPRPDGSGAGITALNTAVDGSTGCVDFARSSRGPSNTTTSDLTFIPYAKDAVSWVKQDGSALPDNLTTAQLKAVYECTLTTLNGVTLTPILPQSASGTRAFFLSSIGVTTPGSCVTSNSTIQENDGSAVDSAGDIFPYSVAQYTAQETLVVDDRRGSAVLGSVNGVGSRNDDLTLNLGFPYLRNVYNVVPTAKLSDSLIAATFVGTGSAVCQNTATITGYGFGALGSDCGGTDVKGES
;
A
#
# COMPACT_ATOMS: atom_id res chain seq x y z
N MET A 1 -17.68 -16.01 50.73
CA MET A 1 -19.14 -16.21 50.52
C MET A 1 -19.84 -14.90 50.90
N ASN A 2 -20.57 -14.17 50.06
CA ASN A 2 -21.43 -14.57 48.96
C ASN A 2 -21.31 -13.59 47.77
N VAL A 3 -21.13 -14.14 46.58
CA VAL A 3 -21.28 -13.50 45.28
C VAL A 3 -22.77 -13.28 45.03
N LYS A 4 -23.17 -12.08 44.55
CA LYS A 4 -24.51 -11.85 44.00
C LYS A 4 -24.42 -11.51 42.52
N THR A 5 -24.55 -12.56 41.72
CA THR A 5 -24.85 -12.60 40.30
C THR A 5 -26.10 -11.74 40.00
N ARG A 6 -26.08 -10.92 38.94
CA ARG A 6 -27.31 -10.39 38.33
C ARG A 6 -27.38 -10.84 36.88
N LEU A 7 -28.40 -11.65 36.64
CA LEU A 7 -28.79 -12.30 35.40
C LEU A 7 -29.37 -11.27 34.41
N ARG A 8 -29.14 -11.55 33.13
CA ARG A 8 -29.72 -10.91 31.95
C ARG A 8 -31.25 -11.10 31.90
N VAL A 9 -31.98 -10.09 31.43
CA VAL A 9 -33.28 -10.20 30.73
C VAL A 9 -33.28 -9.18 29.60
N GLY A 10 -33.57 -9.62 28.39
CA GLY A 10 -33.71 -8.79 27.19
C GLY A 10 -35.16 -8.73 26.67
N ALA A 11 -35.25 -8.31 25.40
CA ALA A 11 -36.42 -8.09 24.52
C ALA A 11 -36.97 -6.65 24.55
N GLY A 12 -37.11 -5.92 23.44
CA GLY A 12 -36.80 -6.22 22.04
C GLY A 12 -37.28 -5.13 21.06
N ILE A 13 -36.81 -5.28 19.81
CA ILE A 13 -37.42 -4.90 18.51
C ILE A 13 -37.49 -3.41 18.15
N GLY A 14 -36.49 -2.98 17.36
CA GLY A 14 -36.61 -1.96 16.32
C GLY A 14 -35.92 -2.47 15.06
N ALA A 15 -36.67 -3.11 14.16
CA ALA A 15 -36.14 -3.63 12.91
C ALA A 15 -35.83 -2.48 11.95
N VAL A 16 -34.57 -2.01 11.93
CA VAL A 16 -34.05 -1.24 10.79
C VAL A 16 -33.68 -2.26 9.72
N ALA A 17 -34.47 -2.29 8.65
CA ALA A 17 -34.13 -3.02 7.44
C ALA A 17 -32.93 -2.32 6.77
N LEU A 18 -31.72 -2.69 7.18
CA LEU A 18 -30.52 -2.46 6.40
C LEU A 18 -30.61 -3.42 5.22
N GLY A 19 -30.88 -2.88 4.03
CA GLY A 19 -30.79 -3.64 2.79
C GLY A 19 -29.40 -4.26 2.69
N LEU A 20 -29.34 -5.60 2.74
CA LEU A 20 -28.17 -6.34 2.33
C LEU A 20 -28.03 -6.16 0.82
N GLY A 21 -27.45 -5.04 0.40
CA GLY A 21 -26.64 -5.03 -0.81
C GLY A 21 -25.55 -6.07 -0.60
N ALA A 22 -25.38 -6.98 -1.57
CA ALA A 22 -24.36 -8.01 -1.52
C ALA A 22 -23.00 -7.36 -1.20
N LEU A 23 -22.54 -7.53 0.05
CA LEU A 23 -21.16 -7.30 0.41
C LEU A 23 -20.39 -8.39 -0.33
N ALA A 24 -19.87 -8.04 -1.51
CA ALA A 24 -18.87 -8.86 -2.17
C ALA A 24 -17.79 -9.13 -1.12
N ALA A 25 -17.48 -10.42 -0.92
CA ALA A 25 -16.34 -10.80 -0.10
C ALA A 25 -15.13 -9.98 -0.58
N PRO A 26 -14.31 -9.45 0.34
CA PRO A 26 -13.22 -8.62 -0.09
C PRO A 26 -12.26 -9.42 -0.99
N ALA A 27 -11.95 -8.84 -2.15
CA ALA A 27 -11.10 -9.44 -3.17
C ALA A 27 -9.61 -9.36 -2.75
N TYR A 28 -9.19 -10.17 -1.77
CA TYR A 28 -7.76 -10.39 -1.44
C TYR A 28 -7.22 -11.71 -1.98
N ALA A 29 -7.99 -12.48 -2.73
CA ALA A 29 -7.40 -13.62 -3.40
C ALA A 29 -6.62 -13.11 -4.62
N ASP A 30 -5.49 -13.74 -4.92
CA ASP A 30 -4.93 -13.62 -6.27
C ASP A 30 -6.04 -13.89 -7.30
N PRO A 31 -5.97 -13.26 -8.49
CA PRO A 31 -6.85 -13.61 -9.59
C PRO A 31 -6.83 -15.13 -9.78
N GLY A 32 -8.02 -15.75 -9.90
CA GLY A 32 -8.12 -17.20 -10.05
C GLY A 32 -7.30 -17.67 -11.25
N SER A 33 -6.23 -18.44 -11.01
CA SER A 33 -5.28 -18.92 -12.03
C SER A 33 -5.88 -19.91 -13.05
N ALA A 34 -7.19 -20.16 -13.01
CA ALA A 34 -7.90 -20.92 -14.04
C ALA A 34 -8.85 -20.05 -14.88
N THR A 35 -9.25 -18.88 -14.38
CA THR A 35 -10.37 -18.09 -14.96
C THR A 35 -10.09 -16.59 -15.07
N ASP A 36 -9.01 -16.08 -14.48
CA ASP A 36 -8.89 -14.64 -14.20
C ASP A 36 -7.50 -14.05 -14.48
N TYR A 37 -6.75 -14.62 -15.42
CA TYR A 37 -5.46 -14.06 -15.85
C TYR A 37 -5.55 -12.66 -16.47
N ARG A 38 -6.77 -12.26 -16.92
CA ARG A 38 -7.13 -10.99 -17.57
C ARG A 38 -6.10 -10.54 -18.62
N GLN A 39 -6.25 -9.32 -19.16
CA GLN A 39 -5.39 -8.88 -20.26
C GLN A 39 -4.08 -8.26 -19.76
N LEU A 40 -4.11 -7.51 -18.65
CA LEU A 40 -2.95 -6.89 -18.01
C LEU A 40 -2.68 -7.55 -16.67
N ALA A 41 -1.53 -8.19 -16.51
CA ALA A 41 -1.10 -8.81 -15.25
C ALA A 41 -0.10 -7.92 -14.52
N GLY A 42 -0.35 -7.64 -13.25
CA GLY A 42 0.55 -6.83 -12.41
C GLY A 42 0.82 -7.39 -11.03
N VAL A 43 1.97 -7.00 -10.49
CA VAL A 43 2.61 -7.50 -9.26
C VAL A 43 3.26 -6.35 -8.50
N GLY A 44 3.80 -6.59 -7.29
CA GLY A 44 4.65 -5.63 -6.60
C GLY A 44 4.08 -5.12 -5.29
N SER A 45 3.91 -3.80 -5.17
CA SER A 45 3.62 -3.14 -3.89
C SER A 45 2.41 -3.73 -3.15
N ASP A 46 2.61 -4.09 -1.88
CA ASP A 46 1.56 -4.43 -0.92
C ASP A 46 0.68 -3.20 -0.64
N THR A 47 1.29 -2.03 -0.39
CA THR A 47 0.55 -0.76 -0.14
C THR A 47 -0.61 -0.49 -1.10
N THR A 48 -0.45 -0.80 -2.38
CA THR A 48 -1.44 -0.48 -3.41
C THR A 48 -2.18 -1.71 -3.92
N GLN A 49 -1.90 -2.91 -3.41
CA GLN A 49 -2.48 -4.13 -3.97
C GLN A 49 -4.00 -4.13 -3.86
N ASP A 50 -4.56 -3.73 -2.72
CA ASP A 50 -6.00 -3.87 -2.49
C ASP A 50 -6.82 -2.90 -3.33
N VAL A 51 -6.36 -1.64 -3.46
CA VAL A 51 -7.01 -0.66 -4.35
C VAL A 51 -6.90 -1.09 -5.81
N VAL A 52 -5.77 -1.69 -6.23
CA VAL A 52 -5.62 -2.16 -7.61
C VAL A 52 -6.41 -3.45 -7.87
N ASN A 53 -6.62 -4.30 -6.87
CA ASN A 53 -7.54 -5.44 -6.95
C ASN A 53 -8.97 -4.95 -7.19
N ALA A 54 -9.43 -3.96 -6.41
CA ALA A 54 -10.74 -3.34 -6.58
C ALA A 54 -10.89 -2.63 -7.93
N LEU A 55 -9.86 -1.93 -8.39
CA LEU A 55 -9.81 -1.36 -9.74
C LEU A 55 -9.89 -2.45 -10.81
N GLY A 56 -9.21 -3.58 -10.62
CA GLY A 56 -9.29 -4.71 -11.54
C GLY A 56 -10.70 -5.30 -11.66
N ASP A 57 -11.48 -5.26 -10.58
CA ASP A 57 -12.86 -5.74 -10.58
C ASP A 57 -13.86 -4.80 -11.26
N THR A 58 -13.50 -3.52 -11.38
CA THR A 58 -14.36 -2.46 -11.97
C THR A 58 -13.97 -2.10 -13.40
N ILE A 59 -12.68 -2.18 -13.75
CA ILE A 59 -12.19 -1.85 -15.09
C ILE A 59 -12.45 -3.02 -16.04
N THR A 60 -13.36 -2.80 -16.98
CA THR A 60 -13.79 -3.78 -17.97
C THR A 60 -13.73 -3.23 -19.39
N ASN A 61 -13.67 -4.12 -20.37
CA ASN A 61 -13.89 -3.83 -21.79
C ASN A 61 -14.71 -4.94 -22.45
N GLY A 62 -14.77 -4.98 -23.78
CA GLY A 62 -15.50 -6.02 -24.53
C GLY A 62 -15.05 -7.46 -24.27
N SER A 63 -13.87 -7.67 -23.70
CA SER A 63 -13.30 -8.97 -23.35
C SER A 63 -13.48 -9.32 -21.86
N GLY A 64 -14.13 -8.47 -21.06
CA GLY A 64 -14.33 -8.65 -19.63
C GLY A 64 -13.41 -7.77 -18.77
N LYS A 65 -13.05 -8.25 -17.58
CA LYS A 65 -12.15 -7.53 -16.65
C LYS A 65 -10.74 -7.44 -17.24
N VAL A 66 -10.13 -6.26 -17.15
CA VAL A 66 -8.86 -5.95 -17.85
C VAL A 66 -7.64 -6.22 -17.00
N VAL A 67 -7.67 -5.84 -15.71
CA VAL A 67 -6.49 -5.82 -14.84
C VAL A 67 -6.52 -6.98 -13.85
N ALA A 68 -5.55 -7.89 -13.93
CA ALA A 68 -5.26 -8.93 -12.96
C ALA A 68 -4.13 -8.46 -12.04
N SER A 69 -4.43 -8.24 -10.77
CA SER A 69 -3.48 -7.77 -9.77
C SER A 69 -3.15 -8.90 -8.81
N TRP A 70 -1.94 -9.45 -8.91
CA TRP A 70 -1.43 -10.52 -8.06
C TRP A 70 -0.84 -9.94 -6.79
N ASN A 71 -1.20 -10.49 -5.63
CA ASN A 71 -0.86 -9.92 -4.33
C ASN A 71 0.62 -10.07 -3.99
N ALA A 72 1.12 -9.16 -3.15
CA ALA A 72 2.51 -9.17 -2.68
C ALA A 72 2.81 -10.35 -1.76
N THR A 73 1.80 -10.82 -1.03
CA THR A 73 1.88 -11.93 -0.07
C THR A 73 1.05 -13.13 -0.53
N GLY A 74 1.34 -14.32 0.03
CA GLY A 74 0.70 -15.58 -0.34
C GLY A 74 1.72 -16.69 -0.62
N SER A 75 1.44 -17.54 -1.62
CA SER A 75 2.37 -18.61 -2.04
C SER A 75 3.73 -18.06 -2.49
N SER A 76 4.78 -18.87 -2.43
CA SER A 76 6.13 -18.46 -2.83
C SER A 76 6.26 -18.06 -4.31
N THR A 77 5.36 -18.54 -5.17
CA THR A 77 5.29 -18.21 -6.59
C THR A 77 3.89 -17.75 -6.99
N VAL A 78 3.82 -16.99 -8.08
CA VAL A 78 2.58 -16.62 -8.79
C VAL A 78 2.67 -17.07 -10.23
N THR A 79 1.55 -17.52 -10.80
CA THR A 79 1.43 -17.73 -12.25
C THR A 79 0.62 -16.57 -12.78
N THR A 80 1.19 -15.70 -13.61
CA THR A 80 0.56 -14.41 -13.98
C THR A 80 -0.20 -14.44 -15.30
N LYS A 81 0.04 -15.47 -16.13
CA LYS A 81 -0.62 -15.69 -17.43
C LYS A 81 -0.94 -17.17 -17.61
N ALA A 82 -2.02 -17.46 -18.36
CA ALA A 82 -2.44 -18.83 -18.69
C ALA A 82 -1.42 -19.60 -19.55
N THR A 83 -0.63 -18.87 -20.33
CA THR A 83 0.33 -19.41 -21.30
C THR A 83 1.70 -18.76 -21.10
N GLY A 84 2.74 -19.28 -21.75
CA GLY A 84 4.07 -18.63 -21.76
C GLY A 84 5.00 -18.95 -20.59
N ASN A 85 4.71 -19.98 -19.78
CA ASN A 85 5.48 -20.34 -18.58
C ASN A 85 5.69 -19.17 -17.61
N CYS A 86 4.59 -18.46 -17.30
CA CYS A 86 4.62 -17.25 -16.47
C CYS A 86 4.49 -17.53 -14.97
N THR A 87 5.15 -18.59 -14.49
CA THR A 87 5.29 -18.87 -13.06
C THR A 87 6.59 -18.24 -12.56
N ILE A 88 6.47 -17.19 -11.75
CA ILE A 88 7.60 -16.40 -11.24
C ILE A 88 7.60 -16.41 -9.70
N PRO A 89 8.75 -16.15 -9.04
CA PRO A 89 8.77 -15.85 -7.61
C PRO A 89 7.80 -14.71 -7.31
N ARG A 90 7.01 -14.82 -6.22
CA ARG A 90 6.02 -13.80 -5.86
C ARG A 90 6.73 -12.47 -5.55
N PRO A 91 6.46 -11.39 -6.31
CA PRO A 91 7.10 -10.12 -6.03
C PRO A 91 6.45 -9.42 -4.83
N ASP A 92 7.18 -9.37 -3.71
CA ASP A 92 6.78 -8.72 -2.46
C ASP A 92 7.37 -7.31 -2.37
N GLY A 93 6.51 -6.30 -2.53
CA GLY A 93 6.87 -4.88 -2.43
C GLY A 93 7.20 -4.22 -3.77
N SER A 94 7.28 -2.89 -3.77
CA SER A 94 7.50 -2.10 -4.99
C SER A 94 8.81 -2.48 -5.68
N GLY A 95 9.88 -2.74 -4.91
CA GLY A 95 11.18 -3.12 -5.46
C GLY A 95 11.14 -4.44 -6.21
N ALA A 96 10.57 -5.47 -5.59
CA ALA A 96 10.45 -6.78 -6.24
C ALA A 96 9.54 -6.72 -7.48
N GLY A 97 8.43 -5.95 -7.43
CA GLY A 97 7.54 -5.79 -8.58
C GLY A 97 8.22 -5.15 -9.78
N ILE A 98 8.99 -4.08 -9.56
CA ILE A 98 9.80 -3.41 -10.57
C ILE A 98 10.84 -4.38 -11.17
N THR A 99 11.57 -5.12 -10.33
CA THR A 99 12.54 -6.12 -10.79
C THR A 99 11.87 -7.21 -11.65
N ALA A 100 10.69 -7.67 -11.26
CA ALA A 100 9.92 -8.64 -12.03
C ALA A 100 9.47 -8.08 -13.39
N LEU A 101 9.07 -6.80 -13.44
CA LEU A 101 8.73 -6.13 -14.69
C LEU A 101 9.94 -5.99 -15.62
N ASN A 102 11.09 -5.52 -15.12
CA ASN A 102 12.32 -5.44 -15.92
C ASN A 102 12.74 -6.81 -16.45
N THR A 103 12.69 -7.85 -15.60
CA THR A 103 12.98 -9.23 -16.03
C THR A 103 12.05 -9.68 -17.16
N ALA A 104 10.76 -9.34 -17.10
CA ALA A 104 9.80 -9.67 -18.15
C ALA A 104 10.03 -8.89 -19.44
N VAL A 105 10.49 -7.62 -19.34
CA VAL A 105 10.86 -6.78 -20.49
C VAL A 105 12.12 -7.31 -21.16
N ASP A 106 13.20 -7.51 -20.41
CA ASP A 106 14.48 -8.01 -20.92
C ASP A 106 14.36 -9.39 -21.56
N GLY A 107 13.61 -10.27 -20.89
CA GLY A 107 13.30 -11.61 -21.41
C GLY A 107 12.24 -11.63 -22.49
N SER A 108 11.59 -10.49 -22.80
CA SER A 108 10.46 -10.39 -23.73
C SER A 108 9.37 -11.44 -23.48
N THR A 109 9.11 -11.77 -22.20
CA THR A 109 8.26 -12.90 -21.83
C THR A 109 6.78 -12.59 -21.86
N GLY A 110 6.41 -11.32 -21.65
CA GLY A 110 5.02 -10.90 -21.50
C GLY A 110 4.36 -11.42 -20.22
N CYS A 111 5.13 -11.90 -19.24
CA CYS A 111 4.60 -12.44 -18.00
C CYS A 111 4.15 -11.36 -17.01
N VAL A 112 4.72 -10.16 -17.08
CA VAL A 112 4.30 -9.02 -16.26
C VAL A 112 4.11 -7.83 -17.19
N ASP A 113 2.94 -7.20 -17.12
CA ASP A 113 2.61 -6.04 -17.96
C ASP A 113 2.82 -4.72 -17.22
N PHE A 114 2.62 -4.72 -15.90
CA PHE A 114 2.85 -3.56 -15.06
C PHE A 114 3.28 -3.96 -13.66
N ALA A 115 3.99 -3.06 -12.96
CA ALA A 115 4.30 -3.20 -11.56
C ALA A 115 3.54 -2.14 -10.75
N ARG A 116 3.01 -2.50 -9.60
CA ARG A 116 2.48 -1.55 -8.63
C ARG A 116 3.61 -1.00 -7.80
N SER A 117 3.67 0.32 -7.62
CA SER A 117 4.72 0.98 -6.84
C SER A 117 4.18 2.07 -5.92
N SER A 118 4.70 2.08 -4.68
CA SER A 118 4.47 3.13 -3.69
C SER A 118 5.69 4.04 -3.52
N ARG A 119 6.58 4.07 -4.52
CA ARG A 119 7.70 5.00 -4.63
C ARG A 119 7.95 5.39 -6.09
N GLY A 120 8.66 6.49 -6.32
CA GLY A 120 9.20 6.83 -7.63
C GLY A 120 10.42 5.96 -8.02
N PRO A 121 10.98 6.19 -9.22
CA PRO A 121 12.19 5.48 -9.68
C PRO A 121 13.37 5.75 -8.75
N SER A 122 14.14 4.70 -8.44
CA SER A 122 15.41 4.84 -7.70
C SER A 122 16.57 5.25 -8.60
N ASN A 123 16.50 4.91 -9.89
CA ASN A 123 17.46 5.31 -10.90
C ASN A 123 16.75 6.13 -11.97
N THR A 124 17.05 7.42 -12.09
CA THR A 124 16.45 8.32 -13.10
C THR A 124 17.35 8.55 -14.31
N THR A 125 18.46 7.82 -14.40
CA THR A 125 19.42 7.94 -15.52
C THR A 125 18.99 7.14 -16.75
N THR A 126 18.02 6.24 -16.59
CA THR A 126 17.41 5.44 -17.67
C THR A 126 15.97 5.90 -17.91
N SER A 127 15.31 5.29 -18.90
CA SER A 127 13.91 5.60 -19.22
C SER A 127 13.12 4.36 -19.62
N ASP A 128 13.55 3.18 -19.16
CA ASP A 128 13.00 1.90 -19.63
C ASP A 128 11.59 1.69 -19.09
N LEU A 129 11.32 2.16 -17.87
CA LEU A 129 10.00 2.17 -17.26
C LEU A 129 9.44 3.59 -17.09
N THR A 130 8.12 3.70 -17.18
CA THR A 130 7.34 4.91 -16.89
C THR A 130 6.45 4.67 -15.67
N PHE A 131 6.55 5.58 -14.70
CA PHE A 131 5.79 5.57 -13.46
C PHE A 131 4.55 6.44 -13.61
N ILE A 132 3.41 5.81 -13.85
CA ILE A 132 2.16 6.53 -14.09
C ILE A 132 1.44 6.75 -12.75
N PRO A 133 1.41 7.99 -12.21
CA PRO A 133 0.82 8.24 -10.91
C PRO A 133 -0.71 8.19 -11.03
N TYR A 134 -1.38 7.57 -10.06
CA TYR A 134 -2.86 7.49 -10.07
C TYR A 134 -3.52 7.96 -8.79
N ALA A 135 -2.79 7.99 -7.67
CA ALA A 135 -3.32 8.47 -6.41
C ALA A 135 -2.22 9.08 -5.52
N LYS A 136 -2.64 9.81 -4.50
CA LYS A 136 -1.79 10.31 -3.41
C LYS A 136 -1.91 9.41 -2.19
N ASP A 137 -0.78 9.14 -1.54
CA ASP A 137 -0.69 8.51 -0.23
C ASP A 137 0.17 9.39 0.69
N ALA A 138 0.13 9.10 1.99
CA ALA A 138 1.13 9.55 2.94
C ALA A 138 1.71 8.36 3.70
N VAL A 139 2.94 8.49 4.17
CA VAL A 139 3.51 7.52 5.12
C VAL A 139 3.71 8.21 6.45
N SER A 140 2.91 7.83 7.43
CA SER A 140 3.16 8.23 8.82
C SER A 140 3.89 7.12 9.56
N TRP A 141 3.94 7.24 10.88
CA TRP A 141 4.39 6.21 11.78
C TRP A 141 3.22 5.80 12.69
N VAL A 142 3.29 4.59 13.22
CA VAL A 142 2.36 4.07 14.21
C VAL A 142 3.09 3.68 15.49
N LYS A 143 2.36 3.67 16.61
CA LYS A 143 2.78 3.12 17.91
C LYS A 143 1.66 2.27 18.50
N GLN A 144 1.97 1.51 19.54
CA GLN A 144 0.96 0.80 20.32
C GLN A 144 0.01 1.80 21.00
N ASP A 145 -1.29 1.54 20.89
CA ASP A 145 -2.32 2.28 21.62
C ASP A 145 -2.08 2.23 23.15
N GLY A 146 -2.32 3.33 23.83
CA GLY A 146 -2.04 3.47 25.27
C GLY A 146 -0.55 3.57 25.66
N SER A 147 0.38 3.51 24.71
CA SER A 147 1.80 3.79 24.99
C SER A 147 2.03 5.23 25.46
N ALA A 148 3.00 5.41 26.38
CA ALA A 148 3.43 6.71 26.89
C ALA A 148 4.27 7.54 25.88
N LEU A 149 4.56 7.00 24.69
CA LEU A 149 5.11 7.77 23.58
C LEU A 149 4.16 8.91 23.18
N PRO A 150 4.66 10.10 22.81
CA PRO A 150 3.81 11.21 22.39
C PRO A 150 3.07 10.87 21.08
N ASP A 151 1.92 11.48 20.82
CA ASP A 151 1.19 11.29 19.55
C ASP A 151 1.77 12.09 18.38
N ASN A 152 2.83 12.87 18.64
CA ASN A 152 3.53 13.68 17.67
C ASN A 152 5.05 13.52 17.84
N LEU A 153 5.74 13.29 16.72
CA LEU A 153 7.19 13.35 16.65
C LEU A 153 7.62 14.34 15.58
N THR A 154 8.73 15.03 15.82
CA THR A 154 9.36 15.82 14.76
C THR A 154 10.10 14.93 13.77
N THR A 155 10.34 15.43 12.55
CA THR A 155 11.22 14.75 11.58
C THR A 155 12.60 14.44 12.18
N ALA A 156 13.15 15.37 12.96
CA ALA A 156 14.45 15.18 13.62
C ALA A 156 14.41 14.09 14.70
N GLN A 157 13.31 13.96 15.45
CA GLN A 157 13.13 12.87 16.41
C GLN A 157 13.01 11.53 15.69
N LEU A 158 12.17 11.42 14.66
CA LEU A 158 12.05 10.19 13.87
C LEU A 158 13.41 9.79 13.29
N LYS A 159 14.17 10.73 12.73
CA LYS A 159 15.54 10.50 12.29
C LYS A 159 16.40 9.92 13.42
N ALA A 160 16.44 10.58 14.57
CA ALA A 160 17.24 10.15 15.72
C ALA A 160 16.84 8.76 16.25
N VAL A 161 15.54 8.42 16.22
CA VAL A 161 15.04 7.08 16.56
C VAL A 161 15.61 6.03 15.59
N TYR A 162 15.48 6.24 14.28
CA TYR A 162 15.93 5.27 13.27
C TYR A 162 17.45 5.25 13.04
N GLU A 163 18.19 6.27 13.48
CA GLU A 163 19.66 6.26 13.60
C GLU A 163 20.14 5.72 14.96
N CYS A 164 19.22 5.35 15.86
CA CYS A 164 19.51 4.83 17.20
C CYS A 164 20.28 5.80 18.10
N THR A 165 20.16 7.11 17.87
CA THR A 165 20.73 8.17 18.72
C THR A 165 19.74 8.66 19.77
N LEU A 166 18.43 8.46 19.54
CA LEU A 166 17.37 8.58 20.53
C LEU A 166 16.81 7.20 20.83
N THR A 167 17.11 6.66 22.01
CA THR A 167 16.75 5.28 22.39
C THR A 167 15.71 5.21 23.52
N THR A 168 15.37 6.34 24.12
CA THR A 168 14.31 6.45 25.13
C THR A 168 13.54 7.76 24.93
N LEU A 169 12.22 7.72 25.14
CA LEU A 169 11.36 8.90 25.11
C LEU A 169 10.19 8.70 26.07
N ASN A 170 9.88 9.71 26.89
CA ASN A 170 8.84 9.64 27.93
C ASN A 170 8.95 8.40 28.85
N GLY A 171 10.18 7.97 29.16
CA GLY A 171 10.43 6.80 30.01
C GLY A 171 10.21 5.45 29.32
N VAL A 172 9.91 5.43 28.02
CA VAL A 172 9.76 4.23 27.20
C VAL A 172 11.04 3.99 26.40
N THR A 173 11.57 2.77 26.41
CA THR A 173 12.65 2.35 25.50
C THR A 173 12.10 2.23 24.10
N LEU A 174 12.75 2.86 23.13
CA LEU A 174 12.31 2.89 21.74
C LEU A 174 12.81 1.65 20.98
N THR A 175 11.90 1.02 20.27
CA THR A 175 12.14 -0.17 19.44
C THR A 175 11.67 0.13 18.01
N PRO A 176 12.48 0.86 17.21
CA PRO A 176 12.13 1.14 15.82
C PRO A 176 12.08 -0.14 14.99
N ILE A 177 11.06 -0.24 14.16
CA ILE A 177 10.82 -1.38 13.27
C ILE A 177 10.72 -0.86 11.83
N LEU A 178 11.26 -1.64 10.88
CA LEU A 178 11.09 -1.42 9.45
C LEU A 178 10.59 -2.69 8.77
N PRO A 179 9.69 -2.56 7.77
CA PRO A 179 9.32 -3.70 6.94
C PRO A 179 10.51 -4.20 6.11
N GLN A 180 10.30 -5.30 5.41
CA GLN A 180 11.26 -5.94 4.52
C GLN A 180 11.92 -4.93 3.54
N SER A 181 13.14 -5.22 3.10
CA SER A 181 14.03 -4.25 2.43
C SER A 181 13.55 -3.78 1.06
N ALA A 182 12.74 -4.55 0.34
CA ALA A 182 12.12 -4.19 -0.94
C ALA A 182 10.83 -3.36 -0.79
N SER A 183 10.41 -3.06 0.45
CA SER A 183 9.24 -2.23 0.74
C SER A 183 9.38 -0.81 0.20
N GLY A 184 8.38 -0.35 -0.56
CA GLY A 184 8.29 1.03 -1.03
C GLY A 184 8.04 2.02 0.11
N THR A 185 7.23 1.61 1.10
CA THR A 185 6.93 2.37 2.33
C THR A 185 8.19 2.60 3.16
N ARG A 186 9.03 1.58 3.36
CA ARG A 186 10.34 1.75 4.00
C ARG A 186 11.21 2.76 3.27
N ALA A 187 11.40 2.58 1.96
CA ALA A 187 12.29 3.44 1.18
C ALA A 187 11.85 4.90 1.23
N PHE A 188 10.55 5.15 1.05
CA PHE A 188 9.99 6.50 1.12
C PHE A 188 10.10 7.11 2.51
N PHE A 189 9.76 6.36 3.56
CA PHE A 189 9.83 6.86 4.93
C PHE A 189 11.25 7.25 5.33
N LEU A 190 12.23 6.36 5.13
CA LEU A 190 13.64 6.63 5.44
C LEU A 190 14.18 7.85 4.70
N SER A 191 13.84 7.99 3.41
CA SER A 191 14.18 9.18 2.64
C SER A 191 13.54 10.44 3.22
N SER A 192 12.27 10.39 3.61
CA SER A 192 11.51 11.52 4.17
C SER A 192 12.05 12.01 5.52
N ILE A 193 12.57 11.09 6.34
CA ILE A 193 13.21 11.44 7.62
C ILE A 193 14.72 11.68 7.49
N GLY A 194 15.29 11.54 6.29
CA GLY A 194 16.71 11.77 6.03
C GLY A 194 17.66 10.75 6.66
N VAL A 195 17.22 9.48 6.74
CA VAL A 195 18.03 8.33 7.18
C VAL A 195 18.51 7.55 5.97
N THR A 196 19.84 7.44 5.81
CA THR A 196 20.46 6.65 4.75
C THR A 196 20.76 5.22 5.20
N THR A 197 21.28 5.07 6.41
CA THR A 197 21.61 3.78 7.02
C THR A 197 20.87 3.66 8.35
N PRO A 198 19.87 2.77 8.46
CA PRO A 198 19.23 2.48 9.74
C PRO A 198 20.24 2.00 10.78
N GLY A 199 20.10 2.46 12.02
CA GLY A 199 20.97 2.07 13.12
C GLY A 199 20.74 0.63 13.58
N SER A 200 21.65 0.10 14.39
CA SER A 200 21.65 -1.31 14.82
C SER A 200 20.51 -1.70 15.76
N CYS A 201 19.81 -0.74 16.35
CA CYS A 201 18.62 -0.98 17.18
C CYS A 201 17.34 -1.21 16.35
N VAL A 202 17.38 -1.00 15.03
CA VAL A 202 16.21 -1.13 14.16
C VAL A 202 15.96 -2.61 13.85
N THR A 203 14.78 -3.10 14.23
CA THR A 203 14.32 -4.45 13.89
C THR A 203 13.79 -4.48 12.46
N SER A 204 14.28 -5.40 11.64
CA SER A 204 13.79 -5.61 10.27
C SER A 204 14.16 -7.01 9.79
N ASN A 205 13.21 -7.71 9.15
CA ASN A 205 13.44 -9.01 8.52
C ASN A 205 12.45 -9.22 7.35
N SER A 206 12.54 -10.36 6.66
CA SER A 206 11.70 -10.68 5.49
C SER A 206 10.25 -11.03 5.82
N THR A 207 9.89 -11.22 7.09
CA THR A 207 8.52 -11.57 7.50
C THR A 207 7.73 -10.36 7.97
N ILE A 208 8.38 -9.24 8.28
CA ILE A 208 7.71 -7.99 8.67
C ILE A 208 7.22 -7.30 7.40
N GLN A 209 5.90 -7.37 7.19
CA GLN A 209 5.22 -6.80 6.04
C GLN A 209 4.94 -5.32 6.25
N GLU A 210 4.98 -4.54 5.16
CA GLU A 210 4.47 -3.17 5.20
C GLU A 210 2.96 -3.19 5.51
N ASN A 211 2.46 -2.16 6.19
CA ASN A 211 1.03 -2.02 6.50
C ASN A 211 0.45 -3.20 7.32
N ASP A 212 1.28 -3.86 8.11
CA ASP A 212 0.87 -4.86 9.10
C ASP A 212 1.30 -4.37 10.49
N GLY A 213 0.31 -4.02 11.31
CA GLY A 213 0.53 -3.48 12.65
C GLY A 213 0.76 -4.57 13.70
N SER A 214 0.71 -5.85 13.35
CA SER A 214 1.00 -6.96 14.28
C SER A 214 2.43 -6.93 14.81
N ALA A 215 3.36 -6.27 14.11
CA ALA A 215 4.72 -6.04 14.58
C ALA A 215 4.82 -4.97 15.67
N VAL A 216 3.76 -4.21 15.94
CA VAL A 216 3.69 -3.17 16.98
C VAL A 216 3.01 -3.78 18.22
N ASP A 217 3.78 -4.50 19.02
CA ASP A 217 3.29 -5.31 20.14
C ASP A 217 3.77 -4.80 21.52
N SER A 218 4.71 -3.86 21.53
CA SER A 218 5.35 -3.31 22.70
C SER A 218 5.25 -1.79 22.75
N ALA A 219 5.26 -1.22 23.96
CA ALA A 219 5.03 0.22 24.16
C ALA A 219 6.06 1.12 23.43
N GLY A 220 7.26 0.60 23.16
CA GLY A 220 8.34 1.29 22.48
C GLY A 220 8.31 1.23 20.96
N ASP A 221 7.43 0.41 20.39
CA ASP A 221 7.46 0.11 18.98
C ASP A 221 7.02 1.30 18.15
N ILE A 222 7.82 1.59 17.12
CA ILE A 222 7.54 2.61 16.12
C ILE A 222 7.75 1.99 14.75
N PHE A 223 6.72 2.07 13.90
CA PHE A 223 6.71 1.42 12.58
C PHE A 223 6.14 2.35 11.50
N PRO A 224 6.72 2.44 10.29
CA PRO A 224 6.17 3.28 9.22
C PRO A 224 4.95 2.63 8.59
N TYR A 225 3.91 3.41 8.30
CA TYR A 225 2.61 2.89 7.86
C TYR A 225 1.99 3.79 6.78
N SER A 226 1.48 3.19 5.70
CA SER A 226 0.70 3.93 4.69
C SER A 226 -0.63 4.39 5.28
N VAL A 227 -0.92 5.68 5.15
CA VAL A 227 -2.12 6.30 5.71
C VAL A 227 -3.37 5.84 4.95
N ALA A 228 -3.24 5.62 3.63
CA ALA A 228 -4.30 5.04 2.83
C ALA A 228 -4.64 3.61 3.32
N GLN A 229 -3.63 2.75 3.49
CA GLN A 229 -3.84 1.39 4.00
C GLN A 229 -4.40 1.37 5.42
N TYR A 230 -3.88 2.21 6.32
CA TYR A 230 -4.44 2.33 7.67
C TYR A 230 -5.93 2.68 7.63
N THR A 231 -6.31 3.63 6.75
CA THR A 231 -7.71 4.06 6.60
C THR A 231 -8.57 2.97 5.96
N ALA A 232 -8.06 2.27 4.95
CA ALA A 232 -8.75 1.16 4.31
C ALA A 232 -9.03 0.02 5.31
N GLN A 233 -8.05 -0.27 6.18
CA GLN A 233 -8.16 -1.26 7.25
C GLN A 233 -9.15 -0.81 8.33
N GLU A 234 -9.08 0.45 8.74
CA GLU A 234 -10.00 1.01 9.75
C GLU A 234 -11.45 1.06 9.29
N THR A 235 -11.67 1.36 8.01
CA THR A 235 -13.00 1.41 7.40
C THR A 235 -13.51 0.04 6.93
N LEU A 236 -12.70 -1.01 7.14
CA LEU A 236 -13.03 -2.40 6.81
C LEU A 236 -13.34 -2.63 5.32
N VAL A 237 -12.82 -1.78 4.43
CA VAL A 237 -12.78 -2.08 3.00
C VAL A 237 -11.63 -3.03 2.68
N VAL A 238 -10.60 -3.08 3.56
CA VAL A 238 -9.61 -4.15 3.61
C VAL A 238 -9.60 -4.88 4.98
N ASP A 239 -8.98 -6.06 5.07
CA ASP A 239 -8.86 -6.81 6.34
C ASP A 239 -8.03 -5.99 7.33
N ASP A 240 -8.56 -5.79 8.53
CA ASP A 240 -7.86 -5.00 9.56
C ASP A 240 -6.70 -5.79 10.14
N ARG A 241 -5.49 -5.37 9.78
CA ARG A 241 -4.20 -5.91 10.24
C ARG A 241 -3.46 -4.91 11.11
N ARG A 242 -4.10 -3.82 11.56
CA ARG A 242 -3.46 -2.79 12.40
C ARG A 242 -3.17 -3.29 13.81
N GLY A 243 -3.92 -4.29 14.29
CA GLY A 243 -3.83 -4.71 15.69
C GLY A 243 -4.13 -3.54 16.63
N SER A 244 -3.25 -3.29 17.59
CA SER A 244 -3.34 -2.14 18.50
C SER A 244 -2.62 -0.88 17.98
N ALA A 245 -2.18 -0.86 16.73
CA ALA A 245 -1.39 0.25 16.20
C ALA A 245 -2.26 1.49 15.93
N VAL A 246 -1.80 2.66 16.38
CA VAL A 246 -2.43 3.96 16.15
C VAL A 246 -1.48 4.93 15.46
N LEU A 247 -2.01 5.73 14.54
CA LEU A 247 -1.22 6.71 13.78
C LEU A 247 -0.69 7.83 14.67
N GLY A 248 0.59 8.12 14.55
CA GLY A 248 1.19 9.34 15.04
C GLY A 248 1.15 10.47 14.00
N SER A 249 1.29 11.69 14.48
CA SER A 249 1.46 12.92 13.69
C SER A 249 2.93 13.30 13.56
N VAL A 250 3.22 14.20 12.62
CA VAL A 250 4.59 14.65 12.35
C VAL A 250 4.65 16.17 12.31
N ASN A 251 5.59 16.75 13.07
CA ASN A 251 5.78 18.22 13.16
C ASN A 251 4.47 18.96 13.51
N GLY A 252 3.59 18.33 14.30
CA GLY A 252 2.28 18.88 14.68
C GLY A 252 1.20 18.72 13.61
N VAL A 253 1.47 18.03 12.50
CA VAL A 253 0.52 17.83 11.41
C VAL A 253 0.04 16.37 11.42
N GLY A 254 -1.27 16.17 11.62
CA GLY A 254 -1.91 14.87 11.51
C GLY A 254 -1.96 14.38 10.06
N SER A 255 -1.86 13.08 9.84
CA SER A 255 -1.86 12.50 8.48
C SER A 255 -3.26 12.37 7.85
N ARG A 256 -4.31 12.57 8.64
CA ARG A 256 -5.72 12.51 8.20
C ARG A 256 -6.50 13.72 8.70
N ASN A 257 -7.53 14.07 7.96
CA ASN A 257 -8.55 15.00 8.39
C ASN A 257 -9.55 14.29 9.32
N ASP A 258 -10.44 15.05 9.96
CA ASP A 258 -11.45 14.50 10.89
C ASP A 258 -12.43 13.52 10.22
N ASP A 259 -12.64 13.64 8.90
CA ASP A 259 -13.45 12.73 8.10
C ASP A 259 -12.70 11.49 7.59
N LEU A 260 -11.50 11.23 8.17
CA LEU A 260 -10.58 10.14 7.82
C LEU A 260 -9.94 10.25 6.43
N THR A 261 -10.25 11.28 5.65
CA THR A 261 -9.57 11.50 4.36
C THR A 261 -8.10 11.88 4.57
N LEU A 262 -7.27 11.60 3.57
CA LEU A 262 -5.85 11.93 3.58
C LEU A 262 -5.64 13.45 3.75
N ASN A 263 -4.84 13.86 4.73
CA ASN A 263 -4.45 15.25 4.88
C ASN A 263 -3.32 15.61 3.90
N LEU A 264 -3.65 16.37 2.85
CA LEU A 264 -2.69 16.82 1.84
C LEU A 264 -1.72 17.92 2.33
N GLY A 265 -1.85 18.36 3.58
CA GLY A 265 -0.85 19.20 4.26
C GLY A 265 0.22 18.40 5.02
N PHE A 266 0.11 17.07 5.10
CA PHE A 266 1.08 16.23 5.81
C PHE A 266 2.46 16.25 5.14
N PRO A 267 3.58 16.29 5.88
CA PRO A 267 4.90 16.48 5.28
C PRO A 267 5.43 15.30 4.46
N TYR A 268 4.93 14.07 4.67
CA TYR A 268 5.43 12.88 3.99
C TYR A 268 4.42 12.32 2.98
N LEU A 269 4.11 13.14 1.97
CA LEU A 269 3.21 12.77 0.87
C LEU A 269 3.98 12.13 -0.28
N ARG A 270 3.37 11.12 -0.89
CA ARG A 270 3.89 10.43 -2.09
C ARG A 270 2.80 10.19 -3.10
N ASN A 271 3.18 10.17 -4.37
CA ASN A 271 2.34 9.53 -5.38
C ASN A 271 2.54 8.02 -5.31
N VAL A 272 1.50 7.28 -5.69
CA VAL A 272 1.57 5.85 -5.99
C VAL A 272 1.31 5.63 -7.48
N TYR A 273 1.90 4.57 -8.02
CA TYR A 273 2.09 4.41 -9.46
C TYR A 273 1.67 3.02 -9.95
N ASN A 274 1.12 3.01 -11.17
CA ASN A 274 1.18 1.83 -12.04
C ASN A 274 2.38 2.04 -12.98
N VAL A 275 3.39 1.17 -12.88
CA VAL A 275 4.63 1.27 -13.63
C VAL A 275 4.55 0.37 -14.85
N VAL A 276 4.82 0.91 -16.03
CA VAL A 276 4.75 0.17 -17.30
C VAL A 276 6.06 0.34 -18.08
N PRO A 277 6.39 -0.57 -19.01
CA PRO A 277 7.50 -0.35 -19.93
C PRO A 277 7.22 0.91 -20.77
N THR A 278 8.17 1.84 -20.83
CA THR A 278 8.01 3.11 -21.57
C THR A 278 7.70 2.87 -23.04
N ALA A 279 8.30 1.83 -23.63
CA ALA A 279 8.04 1.42 -25.02
C ALA A 279 6.58 0.99 -25.28
N LYS A 280 5.80 0.68 -24.23
CA LYS A 280 4.41 0.27 -24.32
C LYS A 280 3.41 1.39 -23.98
N LEU A 281 3.83 2.64 -23.78
CA LEU A 281 2.91 3.74 -23.46
C LEU A 281 1.85 3.98 -24.56
N SER A 282 2.17 3.68 -25.82
CA SER A 282 1.24 3.78 -26.94
C SER A 282 0.44 2.51 -27.21
N ASP A 283 0.67 1.43 -26.45
CA ASP A 283 -0.19 0.24 -26.52
C ASP A 283 -1.61 0.64 -26.12
N SER A 284 -2.59 0.32 -26.98
CA SER A 284 -3.96 0.81 -26.81
C SER A 284 -4.60 0.38 -25.49
N LEU A 285 -4.24 -0.80 -24.97
CA LEU A 285 -4.79 -1.32 -23.72
C LEU A 285 -4.14 -0.65 -22.51
N ILE A 286 -2.82 -0.50 -22.52
CA ILE A 286 -2.09 0.25 -21.48
C ILE A 286 -2.54 1.71 -21.45
N ALA A 287 -2.63 2.35 -22.61
CA ALA A 287 -3.04 3.75 -22.74
C ALA A 287 -4.45 3.95 -22.19
N ALA A 288 -5.42 3.13 -22.61
CA ALA A 288 -6.79 3.21 -22.13
C ALA A 288 -6.92 2.91 -20.63
N THR A 289 -6.06 2.05 -20.07
CA THR A 289 -6.13 1.65 -18.66
C THR A 289 -5.48 2.67 -17.74
N PHE A 290 -4.29 3.19 -18.09
CA PHE A 290 -3.45 3.97 -17.17
C PHE A 290 -3.11 5.39 -17.62
N VAL A 291 -3.05 5.68 -18.92
CA VAL A 291 -2.42 6.92 -19.42
C VAL A 291 -3.42 8.07 -19.54
N GLY A 292 -3.08 9.19 -18.92
CA GLY A 292 -3.85 10.43 -18.91
C GLY A 292 -5.06 10.40 -17.98
N THR A 293 -5.63 11.58 -17.75
CA THR A 293 -6.78 11.77 -16.86
C THR A 293 -8.03 11.02 -17.33
N GLY A 294 -8.15 10.77 -18.64
CA GLY A 294 -9.24 9.98 -19.24
C GLY A 294 -9.07 8.46 -19.10
N SER A 295 -7.97 7.97 -18.54
CA SER A 295 -7.74 6.54 -18.37
C SER A 295 -8.73 5.89 -17.41
N ALA A 296 -8.99 4.59 -17.58
CA ALA A 296 -9.93 3.86 -16.75
C ALA A 296 -9.57 3.93 -15.25
N VAL A 297 -8.29 3.86 -14.88
CA VAL A 297 -7.86 4.03 -13.50
C VAL A 297 -8.18 5.44 -12.99
N CYS A 298 -7.83 6.49 -13.72
CA CYS A 298 -8.04 7.87 -13.29
C CYS A 298 -9.52 8.26 -13.19
N GLN A 299 -10.40 7.60 -13.95
CA GLN A 299 -11.85 7.80 -13.85
C GLN A 299 -12.47 7.10 -12.62
N ASN A 300 -11.80 6.12 -12.02
CA ASN A 300 -12.29 5.38 -10.85
C ASN A 300 -11.96 6.07 -9.50
N THR A 301 -12.23 7.37 -9.42
CA THR A 301 -11.92 8.19 -8.24
C THR A 301 -12.58 7.69 -6.96
N ALA A 302 -13.84 7.26 -7.01
CA ALA A 302 -14.56 6.75 -5.84
C ALA A 302 -13.90 5.51 -5.23
N THR A 303 -13.43 4.57 -6.06
CA THR A 303 -12.67 3.39 -5.60
C THR A 303 -11.35 3.83 -4.96
N ILE A 304 -10.60 4.74 -5.60
CA ILE A 304 -9.33 5.24 -5.09
C ILE A 304 -9.50 5.90 -3.71
N THR A 305 -10.46 6.81 -3.57
CA THR A 305 -10.71 7.52 -2.31
C THR A 305 -11.34 6.62 -1.25
N GLY A 306 -12.17 5.65 -1.65
CA GLY A 306 -12.76 4.67 -0.74
C GLY A 306 -11.71 3.79 -0.06
N TYR A 307 -10.54 3.61 -0.68
CA TYR A 307 -9.38 2.93 -0.11
C TYR A 307 -8.41 3.88 0.62
N GLY A 308 -8.86 5.09 0.99
CA GLY A 308 -8.10 6.04 1.80
C GLY A 308 -7.05 6.87 1.05
N PHE A 309 -6.91 6.70 -0.27
CA PHE A 309 -5.98 7.49 -1.06
C PHE A 309 -6.55 8.88 -1.42
N GLY A 310 -5.67 9.87 -1.58
CA GLY A 310 -6.03 11.19 -2.10
C GLY A 310 -6.10 11.22 -3.63
N ALA A 311 -6.94 12.09 -4.18
CA ALA A 311 -7.02 12.31 -5.62
C ALA A 311 -5.82 13.12 -6.14
N LEU A 312 -5.42 12.88 -7.40
CA LEU A 312 -4.36 13.63 -8.08
C LEU A 312 -4.87 14.71 -9.05
N GLY A 313 -6.18 14.74 -9.33
CA GLY A 313 -6.74 15.69 -10.30
C GLY A 313 -6.08 15.56 -11.67
N SER A 314 -5.56 16.66 -12.20
CA SER A 314 -4.90 16.72 -13.52
C SER A 314 -3.63 15.89 -13.62
N ASP A 315 -2.99 15.57 -12.49
CA ASP A 315 -1.72 14.85 -12.49
C ASP A 315 -1.92 13.33 -12.65
N CYS A 316 -3.16 12.84 -12.51
CA CYS A 316 -3.46 11.43 -12.69
C CYS A 316 -3.18 10.98 -14.12
N GLY A 317 -2.45 9.88 -14.27
CA GLY A 317 -2.13 9.30 -15.57
C GLY A 317 -0.96 9.95 -16.29
N GLY A 318 -0.23 10.87 -15.64
CA GLY A 318 0.96 11.52 -16.22
C GLY A 318 2.07 10.53 -16.60
N THR A 319 2.89 10.87 -17.60
CA THR A 319 3.93 9.98 -18.15
C THR A 319 5.34 10.58 -18.10
N ASP A 320 5.50 11.66 -17.35
CA ASP A 320 6.76 12.42 -17.27
C ASP A 320 7.79 11.77 -16.33
N VAL A 321 7.33 10.91 -15.40
CA VAL A 321 8.22 10.23 -14.44
C VAL A 321 8.72 8.93 -15.06
N LYS A 322 10.01 8.88 -15.38
CA LYS A 322 10.67 7.73 -16.02
C LYS A 322 11.94 7.34 -15.27
N GLY A 323 12.32 6.08 -15.39
CA GLY A 323 13.54 5.56 -14.77
C GLY A 323 13.66 4.05 -14.81
N GLU A 324 14.66 3.60 -14.05
CA GLU A 324 15.08 2.25 -13.68
C GLU A 324 15.31 1.24 -14.80
N SER A 325 16.09 0.20 -14.45
CA SER A 325 16.69 -0.85 -15.27
C SER A 325 17.01 -2.02 -14.35
#